data_AF-A0A920N554-F1
#
_entry.id   AF-A0A920N554-F1
#
_cell.length_a   1.000
_cell.length_b   1.000
_cell.length_c   1.000
_cell.angle_alpha   90.00
_cell.angle_beta   90.00
_cell.angle_gamma   90.00
#
_symmetry.space_group_name_H-M   'P 1'
#
loop_
_entity.id
_entity.type
_entity.pdbx_description
1 polymer ?
#
loop_
_entity_poly.entity_id
_entity_poly.type
_entity_poly.pdbx_seq_one_letter_code
_entity_poly.pdbx_strand_id
1 'polypeptide(L)'
;MKRGCGDNEVDNGAVTPAVAAVYAHASRILYEAVKGADPEAEFITASLVRRSKFYGQLLRRGYARFSDHVDVHAHPYRAPRISDP
;
A
#
# COMPACT_ATOMS: atom_id res chain seq x y z
N MET A 1 -6.77 -19.88 6.09
CA MET A 1 -6.13 -18.57 5.86
C MET A 1 -7.22 -17.57 5.52
N LYS A 2 -7.36 -16.46 6.27
CA LYS A 2 -8.23 -15.34 5.93
C LYS A 2 -7.33 -14.16 5.63
N ARG A 3 -7.33 -13.68 4.38
CA ARG A 3 -6.46 -12.60 3.91
C ARG A 3 -7.31 -11.38 3.56
N GLY A 4 -6.90 -10.21 4.03
CA GLY A 4 -7.44 -8.92 3.61
C GLY A 4 -6.35 -8.14 2.90
N CYS A 5 -6.63 -7.68 1.69
CA CYS A 5 -5.77 -6.75 0.96
C CYS A 5 -6.32 -5.34 1.15
N GLY A 6 -5.44 -4.34 1.23
CA GLY A 6 -5.84 -2.94 1.19
C GLY A 6 -6.36 -2.50 -0.19
N ASP A 7 -6.38 -1.19 -0.43
CA ASP A 7 -6.74 -0.59 -1.71
C ASP A 7 -5.74 -0.94 -2.84
N ASN A 8 -6.09 -0.73 -4.11
CA ASN A 8 -5.32 -1.20 -5.26
C ASN A 8 -4.69 -0.04 -6.06
N GLU A 9 -3.37 -0.08 -6.28
CA GLU A 9 -2.61 0.85 -7.16
C GLU A 9 -2.83 2.32 -6.85
N VAL A 10 -2.73 2.65 -5.58
CA VAL A 10 -2.96 3.98 -5.01
C VAL A 10 -2.00 5.06 -5.54
N ASP A 11 -1.01 4.66 -6.33
CA ASP A 11 -0.04 5.51 -7.01
C ASP A 11 -0.35 5.82 -8.49
N ASN A 12 -1.49 5.38 -9.03
CA ASN A 12 -1.93 5.71 -10.40
C ASN A 12 -2.63 7.09 -10.54
N GLY A 13 -2.68 7.88 -9.46
CA GLY A 13 -3.37 9.19 -9.39
C GLY A 13 -2.46 10.41 -9.18
N ALA A 14 -3.03 11.56 -8.81
CA ALA A 14 -2.30 12.77 -8.42
C ALA A 14 -1.61 12.58 -7.05
N VAL A 15 -0.46 11.92 -7.08
CA VAL A 15 0.24 11.51 -5.88
C VAL A 15 1.11 12.64 -5.33
N THR A 16 0.76 13.12 -4.13
CA THR A 16 1.50 14.17 -3.42
C THR A 16 2.07 13.66 -2.09
N PRO A 17 3.06 14.35 -1.49
CA PRO A 17 3.55 14.03 -0.15
C PRO A 17 2.48 14.03 0.95
N ALA A 18 1.41 14.83 0.77
CA ALA A 18 0.27 14.86 1.68
C ALA A 18 -0.56 13.57 1.56
N VAL A 19 -0.83 13.12 0.33
CA VAL A 19 -1.49 11.83 0.08
C VAL A 19 -0.67 10.68 0.66
N ALA A 20 0.66 10.70 0.50
CA ALA A 20 1.54 9.69 1.09
C ALA A 20 1.47 9.65 2.63
N ALA A 21 1.30 10.81 3.28
CA ALA A 21 1.13 10.89 4.72
C ALA A 21 -0.20 10.27 5.18
N VAL A 22 -1.29 10.52 4.44
CA VAL A 22 -2.61 9.92 4.71
C VAL A 22 -2.54 8.40 4.61
N TYR A 23 -1.93 7.85 3.55
CA TYR A 23 -1.79 6.41 3.39
C TYR A 23 -0.93 5.76 4.47
N ALA A 24 0.18 6.39 4.87
CA ALA A 24 1.00 5.92 5.98
C ALA A 24 0.22 5.90 7.31
N HIS A 25 -0.58 6.94 7.56
CA HIS A 25 -1.40 7.02 8.76
C HIS A 25 -2.53 5.97 8.75
N ALA A 26 -3.22 5.81 7.63
CA ALA A 26 -4.28 4.82 7.46
C ALA A 26 -3.76 3.39 7.64
N SER A 27 -2.60 3.06 7.04
CA SER A 27 -1.98 1.73 7.19
C SER A 27 -1.68 1.41 8.64
N ARG A 28 -1.21 2.40 9.43
CA ARG A 28 -0.96 2.22 10.86
C ARG A 28 -2.25 1.89 11.61
N ILE A 29 -3.31 2.67 11.42
CA ILE A 29 -4.60 2.46 12.08
C ILE A 29 -5.18 1.09 11.74
N LEU A 30 -5.14 0.72 10.45
CA LEU A 30 -5.66 -0.56 9.99
C LEU A 30 -4.87 -1.74 10.55
N TYR A 31 -3.53 -1.66 10.55
CA TYR A 31 -2.68 -2.69 11.14
C TYR A 31 -2.96 -2.88 12.63
N GLU A 32 -3.02 -1.78 13.39
CA GLU A 32 -3.34 -1.82 14.83
C GLU A 32 -4.72 -2.42 15.09
N ALA A 33 -5.72 -2.06 14.28
CA ALA A 33 -7.08 -2.61 14.39
C ALA A 33 -7.13 -4.11 14.05
N VAL A 34 -6.47 -4.54 12.98
CA VAL A 34 -6.40 -5.95 12.58
C VAL A 34 -5.73 -6.78 13.66
N LYS A 35 -4.53 -6.38 14.11
CA LYS A 35 -3.80 -7.10 15.16
C LYS A 35 -4.48 -7.04 16.52
N GLY A 36 -5.21 -5.97 16.81
CA GLY A 36 -6.03 -5.85 18.02
C GLY A 36 -7.25 -6.78 18.01
N ALA A 37 -7.82 -7.07 16.84
CA ALA A 37 -8.95 -7.99 16.69
C ALA A 37 -8.49 -9.46 16.60
N ASP A 38 -7.40 -9.73 15.90
CA ASP A 38 -6.80 -11.06 15.72
C ASP A 38 -5.28 -10.93 15.49
N PRO A 39 -4.44 -11.25 16.50
CA PRO A 39 -2.99 -11.17 16.38
C PRO A 39 -2.39 -12.05 15.28
N GLU A 40 -3.06 -13.16 14.94
CA GLU A 40 -2.60 -14.13 13.94
C GLU A 40 -3.04 -13.75 12.52
N ALA A 41 -3.90 -12.74 12.36
CA ALA A 41 -4.33 -12.28 11.05
C ALA A 41 -3.17 -11.59 10.30
N GLU A 42 -2.95 -11.98 9.04
CA GLU A 42 -2.00 -11.32 8.13
C GLU A 42 -2.62 -10.03 7.57
N PHE A 43 -1.92 -8.91 7.74
CA PHE A 43 -2.25 -7.64 7.10
C PHE A 43 -1.32 -7.37 5.91
N ILE A 44 -1.92 -7.30 4.73
CA ILE A 44 -1.26 -6.95 3.48
C ILE A 44 -1.62 -5.50 3.16
N THR A 45 -0.60 -4.68 2.86
CA THR A 45 -0.81 -3.26 2.52
C THR A 45 -1.67 -3.07 1.27
N ALA A 46 -2.04 -1.81 1.00
CA ALA A 46 -2.50 -1.46 -0.34
C ALA A 46 -1.40 -1.78 -1.37
N SER A 47 -1.81 -2.23 -2.56
CA SER A 47 -0.88 -2.60 -3.64
C SER A 47 -0.20 -1.36 -4.20
N LEU A 48 1.13 -1.38 -4.30
CA LEU A 48 1.95 -0.27 -4.82
C LEU A 48 2.54 -0.62 -6.19
N VAL A 49 2.69 0.35 -7.10
CA VAL A 49 3.49 0.13 -8.31
C VAL A 49 4.99 0.22 -8.00
N ARG A 50 5.73 -0.80 -8.44
CA ARG A 50 7.19 -0.89 -8.25
C ARG A 50 7.89 0.36 -8.80
N ARG A 51 8.82 0.93 -8.01
CA ARG A 51 9.65 2.11 -8.37
C ARG A 51 8.88 3.43 -8.61
N SER A 52 7.64 3.57 -8.13
CA SER A 52 7.00 4.89 -8.13
C SER A 52 7.69 5.85 -7.14
N LYS A 53 7.64 7.17 -7.40
CA LYS A 53 8.10 8.18 -6.41
C LYS A 53 7.32 8.06 -5.11
N PHE A 54 6.08 7.56 -5.19
CA PHE A 54 5.20 7.32 -4.04
C PHE A 54 5.70 6.22 -3.14
N TYR A 55 6.10 5.08 -3.71
CA TYR A 55 6.66 3.95 -2.99
C TYR A 55 7.79 4.40 -2.05
N GLY A 56 8.73 5.19 -2.57
CA GLY A 56 9.83 5.73 -1.76
C GLY A 56 9.37 6.68 -0.64
N GLN A 57 8.30 7.46 -0.86
CA GLN A 57 7.75 8.35 0.17
C GLN A 57 7.02 7.58 1.27
N LEU A 58 6.26 6.54 0.92
CA LEU A 58 5.57 5.67 1.87
C LEU A 58 6.56 4.93 2.77
N LEU A 59 7.59 4.32 2.19
CA LEU A 59 8.60 3.60 2.97
C LEU A 59 9.29 4.50 4.00
N ARG A 60 9.66 5.73 3.63
CA ARG A 60 10.27 6.70 4.56
C ARG A 60 9.35 7.10 5.71
N ARG A 61 8.04 6.96 5.54
CA ARG A 61 7.03 7.26 6.56
C ARG A 61 6.67 6.06 7.43
N GLY A 62 7.41 4.95 7.31
CA GLY A 62 7.21 3.76 8.12
C GLY A 62 6.06 2.87 7.63
N TYR A 63 5.58 3.05 6.40
CA TYR A 63 4.50 2.25 5.81
C TYR A 63 4.72 0.73 5.97
N ALA A 64 5.93 0.26 5.64
CA ALA A 64 6.30 -1.15 5.74
C ALA A 64 6.43 -1.68 7.19
N ARG A 65 6.44 -0.80 8.20
CA ARG A 65 6.49 -1.22 9.62
C ARG A 65 5.11 -1.62 10.15
N PHE A 66 4.05 -1.23 9.46
CA PHE A 66 2.66 -1.46 9.85
C PHE A 66 1.98 -2.40 8.85
N SER A 67 2.64 -3.54 8.61
CA SER A 67 2.21 -4.59 7.70
C SER A 67 3.01 -5.86 7.92
N ASP A 68 2.39 -7.02 7.72
CA ASP A 68 3.10 -8.30 7.63
C ASP A 68 3.69 -8.49 6.23
N HIS A 69 2.99 -7.98 5.21
CA HIS A 69 3.42 -8.03 3.81
C HIS A 69 3.20 -6.68 3.12
N VAL A 70 4.19 -6.26 2.32
CA VAL A 70 4.05 -5.13 1.40
C VAL A 70 3.76 -5.68 0.01
N ASP A 71 2.58 -5.37 -0.52
CA ASP A 71 2.21 -5.78 -1.87
C ASP A 71 2.71 -4.79 -2.92
N VAL A 72 3.38 -5.30 -3.95
CA VAL A 72 4.03 -4.49 -4.98
C VAL A 72 3.83 -5.11 -6.36
N HIS A 73 3.14 -4.38 -7.23
CA HIS A 73 2.94 -4.74 -8.62
C HIS A 73 4.20 -4.45 -9.44
N ALA A 74 4.79 -5.49 -10.00
CA ALA A 74 5.90 -5.40 -10.93
C ALA A 74 5.38 -5.30 -12.38
N HIS A 75 4.81 -4.14 -12.73
CA HIS A 75 4.41 -3.88 -14.12
C HIS A 75 5.63 -3.80 -15.04
N PRO A 76 5.56 -4.34 -16.27
CA PRO A 76 6.56 -4.12 -17.30
C PRO A 76 6.57 -2.64 -17.73
N TYR A 77 7.30 -1.81 -17.00
CA TYR A 77 7.68 -0.42 -17.30
C TYR A 77 6.57 0.64 -17.51
N ARG A 78 5.31 0.27 -17.69
CA ARG A 78 4.15 1.18 -17.73
C ARG A 78 2.97 0.48 -17.07
N ALA A 79 2.37 1.11 -16.06
CA ALA A 79 1.04 0.70 -15.62
C ALA A 79 0.12 0.73 -16.86
N PRO A 80 -0.74 -0.28 -17.07
CA PRO A 80 -1.68 -0.28 -18.20
C PRO A 80 -2.51 1.01 -18.13
N ARG A 81 -2.59 1.74 -19.24
CA ARG A 81 -3.49 2.89 -19.30
C ARG A 81 -4.91 2.34 -19.30
N ILE A 82 -5.85 3.07 -18.71
CA ILE A 82 -7.29 2.78 -18.83
C ILE A 82 -7.73 2.67 -20.32
N SER A 83 -6.97 3.27 -21.22
CA SER A 83 -7.17 3.22 -22.68
C SER A 83 -6.45 2.08 -23.41
N ASP A 84 -5.60 1.29 -22.75
CA ASP A 84 -4.93 0.17 -23.39
C ASP A 84 -5.89 -1.04 -23.36
N PRO A 85 -6.17 -1.68 -24.52
CA PRO A 85 -7.17 -2.75 -24.65
C PRO A 85 -6.80 -4.05 -23.92
#